data_AF-A0A9W2UI10-F1
#
_entry.id   AF-A0A9W2UI10-F1
#
_cell.length_a   1.000
_cell.length_b   1.000
_cell.length_c   1.000
_cell.angle_alpha   90.00
_cell.angle_beta   90.00
_cell.angle_gamma   90.00
#
_symmetry.space_group_name_H-M   'P 1'
#
loop_
_entity.id
_entity.type
_entity.pdbx_description
1 polymer ?
#
loop_
_entity_poly.entity_id
_entity_poly.type
_entity_poly.pdbx_seq_one_letter_code
_entity_poly.pdbx_strand_id
1 'polypeptide(L)'
;MGALGRALLWLQLCAMTRAAYKLWVPNTNFEVATNWSQNRTPCAGAAVAFPADKMVSVLVREGHSISDMLLPRDGEFVLDSGAGFGAADAGRDPDCGAAAPALFLDPDRFSWHDPRLWRSGGAARGLFSVDAERVPCRHDDVVFPPDASFRVGLGPGVGPVRVRSVWALGQTFTRDEDLAAFLASPAGRLRFHGPGALSVGAEACADPSGCVCGNAEVQPWICAALLRPLGGRCPPAACRDALRPEGQCCDLCGAIVSLTHGPTFDIERYRTRLLRGFLPQYQGLQMAVSKVPRQNAGAEADTEIQVVLAETRPDGTGGAGRLARALLADVAEHGEGLGVLSAAVRESGAPVGDGSAAGLEGSGMRAGLAGGVAAGLLLLLLALLAGALLLRGPRSFRWSRRDEVAPAPFVAPLGFSNPVFDVAGSVEPPSAPQVENSSVSRSYFVNPLFAEAEA
;
A
#
# COMPACT_ATOMS: atom_id res chain seq x y z
N MET A 1 -31.36 4.81 38.57
CA MET A 1 -29.99 4.46 38.12
C MET A 1 -29.02 5.47 38.72
N GLY A 2 -28.14 5.04 39.61
CA GLY A 2 -27.16 5.92 40.26
C GLY A 2 -26.07 6.40 39.29
N ALA A 3 -25.28 7.38 39.71
CA ALA A 3 -24.16 7.94 38.93
C ALA A 3 -23.18 6.87 38.44
N LEU A 4 -22.94 5.82 39.25
CA LEU A 4 -22.16 4.64 38.88
C LEU A 4 -22.78 3.84 37.73
N GLY A 5 -24.11 3.69 37.71
CA GLY A 5 -24.82 3.01 36.63
C GLY A 5 -24.77 3.79 35.32
N ARG A 6 -24.83 5.13 35.38
CA ARG A 6 -24.63 6.00 34.21
C ARG A 6 -23.19 6.01 33.71
N ALA A 7 -22.21 5.98 34.61
CA ALA A 7 -20.78 5.88 34.25
C ALA A 7 -20.44 4.52 33.64
N LEU A 8 -21.00 3.43 34.17
CA LEU A 8 -20.87 2.09 33.59
C LEU A 8 -21.57 1.98 32.24
N LEU A 9 -22.73 2.61 32.06
CA LEU A 9 -23.40 2.68 30.76
C LEU A 9 -22.59 3.50 29.74
N TRP A 10 -21.98 4.62 30.17
CA TRP A 10 -21.05 5.41 29.33
C TRP A 10 -19.77 4.65 28.98
N LEU A 11 -19.18 3.92 29.93
CA LEU A 11 -18.02 3.06 29.69
C LEU A 11 -18.36 1.86 28.79
N GLN A 12 -19.58 1.30 28.89
CA GLN A 12 -20.06 0.25 27.99
C GLN A 12 -20.43 0.78 26.60
N LEU A 13 -20.92 2.01 26.48
CA LEU A 13 -21.12 2.69 25.19
C LEU A 13 -19.78 3.05 24.52
N CYS A 14 -18.73 3.36 25.30
CA CYS A 14 -17.37 3.50 24.77
C CYS A 14 -16.70 2.17 24.39
N ALA A 15 -17.26 1.02 24.79
CA ALA A 15 -16.71 -0.30 24.48
C ALA A 15 -17.21 -0.87 23.13
N MET A 16 -18.09 -0.16 22.41
CA MET A 16 -18.79 -0.69 21.24
C MET A 16 -18.63 0.21 20.00
N THR A 17 -17.44 0.76 19.74
CA THR A 17 -17.03 1.14 18.38
C THR A 17 -15.50 1.08 18.27
N ARG A 18 -14.92 -0.12 18.20
CA ARG A 18 -13.50 -0.27 17.85
C ARG A 18 -13.33 -0.13 16.35
N ALA A 19 -13.34 1.10 15.85
CA ALA A 19 -12.67 1.35 14.58
C ALA A 19 -11.17 1.24 14.79
N ALA A 20 -10.49 0.63 13.82
CA ALA A 20 -9.04 0.62 13.80
C ALA A 20 -8.56 2.00 13.36
N TYR A 21 -7.61 2.56 14.11
CA TYR A 21 -6.98 3.82 13.76
C TYR A 21 -5.84 3.58 12.78
N LYS A 22 -5.74 4.43 11.76
CA LYS A 22 -4.64 4.45 10.80
C LYS A 22 -3.90 5.77 10.93
N LEU A 23 -2.72 5.70 11.52
CA LEU A 23 -1.89 6.86 11.78
C LEU A 23 -0.93 7.08 10.61
N TRP A 24 -0.95 8.28 10.07
CA TRP A 24 0.04 8.73 9.11
C TRP A 24 1.41 8.85 9.77
N VAL A 25 2.44 8.28 9.15
CA VAL A 25 3.80 8.19 9.71
C VAL A 25 4.74 9.32 9.25
N PRO A 26 4.87 9.62 7.94
CA PRO A 26 5.81 10.64 7.50
C PRO A 26 5.28 12.05 7.81
N ASN A 27 6.17 13.04 7.74
CA ASN A 27 5.87 14.44 8.00
C ASN A 27 6.67 15.33 7.07
N THR A 28 6.40 16.64 7.12
CA THR A 28 7.14 17.68 6.40
C THR A 28 7.83 18.66 7.35
N ASN A 29 8.19 18.20 8.56
CA ASN A 29 8.83 19.03 9.58
C ASN A 29 10.26 19.42 9.17
N PHE A 30 10.68 20.60 9.60
CA PHE A 30 11.99 21.17 9.27
C PHE A 30 13.15 20.41 9.93
N GLU A 31 12.99 19.98 11.18
CA GLU A 31 14.06 19.33 11.97
C GLU A 31 14.23 17.84 11.66
N VAL A 32 13.47 17.29 10.70
CA VAL A 32 13.51 15.86 10.36
C VAL A 32 14.48 15.61 9.21
N ALA A 33 15.61 14.96 9.51
CA ALA A 33 16.69 14.70 8.56
C ALA A 33 16.23 14.02 7.25
N THR A 34 15.28 13.10 7.31
CA THR A 34 14.75 12.38 6.13
C THR A 34 13.87 13.25 5.21
N ASN A 35 13.64 14.51 5.56
CA ASN A 35 13.03 15.51 4.68
C ASN A 35 14.05 16.31 3.87
N TRP A 36 15.34 16.12 4.13
CA TRP A 36 16.42 16.82 3.47
C TRP A 36 17.24 15.88 2.60
N SER A 37 17.83 16.42 1.53
CA SER A 37 18.77 15.69 0.69
C SER A 37 19.91 15.12 1.51
N GLN A 38 20.34 13.90 1.18
CA GLN A 38 21.41 13.18 1.90
C GLN A 38 21.11 12.89 3.38
N ASN A 39 19.84 12.98 3.79
CA ASN A 39 19.41 12.80 5.18
C ASN A 39 20.17 13.71 6.16
N ARG A 40 20.41 14.97 5.78
CA ARG A 40 21.13 15.94 6.60
C ARG A 40 20.33 17.23 6.75
N THR A 41 19.96 17.57 7.98
CA THR A 41 19.31 18.85 8.30
C THR A 41 20.26 20.03 8.06
N PRO A 42 19.73 21.25 7.84
CA PRO A 42 20.54 22.45 7.76
C PRO A 42 21.35 22.67 9.05
N CYS A 43 22.64 22.95 8.90
CA CYS A 43 23.51 23.36 10.01
C CYS A 43 23.44 24.87 10.24
N ALA A 44 23.96 25.34 11.38
CA ALA A 44 23.97 26.77 11.69
C ALA A 44 24.78 27.57 10.64
N GLY A 45 24.13 28.58 10.05
CA GLY A 45 24.68 29.39 8.97
C GLY A 45 24.59 28.76 7.57
N ALA A 46 23.91 27.61 7.42
CA ALA A 46 23.68 27.01 6.11
C ALA A 46 22.76 27.88 5.23
N ALA A 47 22.91 27.75 3.91
CA ALA A 47 21.89 28.18 2.97
C ALA A 47 20.85 27.06 2.84
N VAL A 48 19.58 27.41 2.69
CA VAL A 48 18.44 26.49 2.65
C VAL A 48 17.64 26.74 1.38
N ALA A 49 17.23 25.68 0.70
CA ALA A 49 16.38 25.82 -0.49
C ALA A 49 15.24 24.80 -0.50
N PHE A 50 14.03 25.34 -0.65
CA PHE A 50 12.83 24.57 -0.93
C PHE A 50 12.55 24.59 -2.44
N PRO A 51 12.04 23.49 -3.04
CA PRO A 51 11.63 23.50 -4.44
C PRO A 51 10.53 24.55 -4.68
N ALA A 52 10.77 25.48 -5.61
CA ALA A 52 9.92 26.64 -5.81
C ALA A 52 8.51 26.28 -6.33
N ASP A 53 8.37 25.20 -7.07
CA ASP A 53 7.15 24.70 -7.71
C ASP A 53 6.31 23.78 -6.79
N LYS A 54 6.78 23.51 -5.57
CA LYS A 54 6.13 22.57 -4.65
C LYS A 54 5.31 23.29 -3.61
N MET A 55 4.07 22.80 -3.42
CA MET A 55 3.19 23.25 -2.35
C MET A 55 3.47 22.51 -1.06
N VAL A 56 3.77 23.21 0.04
CA VAL A 56 4.07 22.52 1.31
C VAL A 56 3.81 23.39 2.54
N SER A 57 3.30 22.74 3.59
CA SER A 57 3.30 23.27 4.96
C SER A 57 4.43 22.62 5.73
N VAL A 58 5.30 23.43 6.34
CA VAL A 58 6.47 22.97 7.08
C VAL A 58 6.36 23.42 8.53
N LEU A 59 6.32 22.46 9.45
CA LEU A 59 6.38 22.74 10.88
C LEU A 59 7.84 23.00 11.28
N VAL A 60 8.06 24.11 11.98
CA VAL A 60 9.34 24.50 12.58
C VAL A 60 9.12 24.53 14.08
N ARG A 61 10.06 23.97 14.84
CA ARG A 61 9.97 23.85 16.30
C ARG A 61 11.13 24.50 17.04
N GLU A 62 12.27 24.60 16.37
CA GLU A 62 13.50 25.07 16.98
C GLU A 62 13.98 26.37 16.32
N GLY A 63 14.91 27.04 16.99
CA GLY A 63 15.60 28.21 16.45
C GLY A 63 16.70 27.78 15.49
N HIS A 64 16.68 28.32 14.27
CA HIS A 64 17.68 28.05 13.24
C HIS A 64 18.39 29.34 12.83
N SER A 65 19.72 29.31 12.81
CA SER A 65 20.53 30.40 12.24
C SER A 65 20.85 30.05 10.79
N ILE A 66 20.46 30.89 9.84
CA ILE A 66 20.48 30.60 8.39
C ILE A 66 21.10 31.78 7.64
N SER A 67 21.92 31.50 6.63
CA SER A 67 22.55 32.54 5.81
C SER A 67 21.66 33.01 4.65
N ASP A 68 20.98 32.06 4.00
CA ASP A 68 20.04 32.31 2.91
C ASP A 68 18.91 31.27 2.95
N MET A 69 17.69 31.65 2.60
CA MET A 69 16.56 30.73 2.50
C MET A 69 15.69 31.02 1.28
N LEU A 70 15.65 30.09 0.34
CA LEU A 70 14.70 30.09 -0.77
C LEU A 70 13.42 29.38 -0.37
N LEU A 71 12.32 30.12 -0.32
CA LEU A 71 11.00 29.63 0.06
C LEU A 71 10.24 29.01 -1.13
N PRO A 72 9.31 28.07 -0.91
CA PRO A 72 8.36 27.66 -1.94
C PRO A 72 7.49 28.85 -2.36
N ARG A 73 7.07 28.90 -3.63
CA ARG A 73 6.16 29.98 -4.11
C ARG A 73 4.81 29.93 -3.41
N ASP A 74 4.33 28.73 -3.15
CA ASP A 74 3.07 28.46 -2.50
C ASP A 74 3.32 27.56 -1.29
N GLY A 75 3.41 28.12 -0.09
CA GLY A 75 3.69 27.33 1.11
C GLY A 75 3.49 28.10 2.39
N GLU A 76 3.68 27.41 3.51
CA GLU A 76 3.64 28.02 4.83
C GLU A 76 4.70 27.40 5.74
N PHE A 77 5.23 28.21 6.65
CA PHE A 77 6.03 27.75 7.78
C PHE A 77 5.21 27.97 9.05
N VAL A 78 4.87 26.88 9.71
CA VAL A 78 4.17 26.90 10.99
C VAL A 78 5.22 27.00 12.09
N LEU A 79 5.29 28.15 12.76
CA LEU A 79 6.24 28.39 13.84
C LEU A 79 5.61 27.95 15.17
N ASP A 80 6.05 26.82 15.70
CA ASP A 80 5.66 26.33 17.02
C ASP A 80 6.38 27.10 18.14
N SER A 81 6.02 26.84 19.39
CA SER A 81 6.71 27.39 20.55
C SER A 81 8.19 26.99 20.55
N GLY A 82 9.09 27.97 20.46
CA GLY A 82 10.55 27.76 20.36
C GLY A 82 11.11 27.89 18.94
N ALA A 83 10.24 28.00 17.94
CA ALA A 83 10.64 28.17 16.56
C ALA A 83 11.14 29.60 16.28
N GLY A 84 12.15 29.71 15.44
CA GLY A 84 12.62 31.01 14.96
C GLY A 84 13.69 30.89 13.89
N PHE A 85 13.83 31.94 13.08
CA PHE A 85 14.91 32.06 12.11
C PHE A 85 15.74 33.29 12.45
N GLY A 86 17.03 33.09 12.69
CA GLY A 86 18.01 34.13 12.93
C GLY A 86 19.00 34.24 11.76
N ALA A 87 19.59 35.42 11.59
CA ALA A 87 20.70 35.59 10.65
C ALA A 87 21.91 34.76 11.10
N ALA A 88 22.71 34.32 10.14
CA ALA A 88 24.01 33.71 10.41
C ALA A 88 24.96 34.71 11.06
N ASP A 89 25.46 34.40 12.27
CA ASP A 89 26.54 35.16 12.88
C ASP A 89 27.87 34.89 12.14
N ALA A 90 28.83 35.81 12.27
CA ALA A 90 30.16 35.68 11.66
C ALA A 90 30.94 34.43 12.15
N GLY A 91 30.51 33.82 13.26
CA GLY A 91 30.97 32.52 13.74
C GLY A 91 30.27 31.38 13.00
N ARG A 92 30.64 31.17 11.74
CA ARG A 92 30.20 29.99 10.97
C ARG A 92 30.71 28.74 11.68
N ASP A 93 29.85 27.75 11.88
CA ASP A 93 30.32 26.42 12.29
C ASP A 93 31.33 25.94 11.23
N PRO A 94 32.61 25.69 11.58
CA PRO A 94 33.63 25.29 10.62
C PRO A 94 33.31 23.95 9.94
N ASP A 95 32.47 23.10 10.56
CA ASP A 95 31.95 21.86 9.98
C ASP A 95 30.71 22.08 9.09
N CYS A 96 30.07 23.25 9.23
CA CYS A 96 29.10 23.80 8.30
C CYS A 96 29.85 24.56 7.19
N GLY A 97 30.68 23.82 6.45
CA GLY A 97 31.51 24.35 5.38
C GLY A 97 30.72 25.17 4.36
N ALA A 98 31.42 25.78 3.39
CA ALA A 98 30.81 26.44 2.22
C ALA A 98 30.12 25.45 1.26
N ALA A 99 29.32 24.56 1.83
CA ALA A 99 28.63 23.45 1.19
C ALA A 99 27.40 23.97 0.44
N ALA A 100 27.05 23.23 -0.61
CA ALA A 100 25.81 23.40 -1.34
C ALA A 100 24.62 23.60 -0.38
N PRO A 101 23.60 24.39 -0.76
CA PRO A 101 22.45 24.64 0.09
C PRO A 101 21.81 23.32 0.53
N ALA A 102 21.32 23.28 1.77
CA ALA A 102 20.50 22.18 2.24
C ALA A 102 19.18 22.17 1.45
N LEU A 103 18.95 21.11 0.68
CA LEU A 103 17.80 20.99 -0.21
C LEU A 103 16.69 20.20 0.47
N PHE A 104 15.51 20.80 0.55
CA PHE A 104 14.32 20.08 0.99
C PHE A 104 13.87 19.10 -0.11
N LEU A 105 13.62 17.85 0.26
CA LEU A 105 13.19 16.82 -0.68
C LEU A 105 11.78 17.09 -1.21
N ASP A 106 11.46 16.53 -2.38
CA ASP A 106 10.12 16.62 -2.96
C ASP A 106 9.05 16.19 -1.94
N PRO A 107 8.19 17.10 -1.47
CA PRO A 107 7.18 16.79 -0.47
C PRO A 107 6.00 16.01 -1.08
N ASP A 108 5.89 15.90 -2.41
CA ASP A 108 4.88 15.10 -3.11
C ASP A 108 5.19 13.59 -3.12
N ARG A 109 6.36 13.18 -2.61
CA ARG A 109 6.83 11.77 -2.69
C ARG A 109 5.98 10.77 -1.92
N PHE A 110 5.16 11.22 -0.98
CA PHE A 110 4.38 10.38 -0.08
C PHE A 110 3.02 10.01 -0.69
N SER A 111 2.78 8.71 -0.87
CA SER A 111 1.53 8.20 -1.44
C SER A 111 0.60 7.67 -0.35
N TRP A 112 -0.69 8.00 -0.43
CA TRP A 112 -1.74 7.38 0.39
C TRP A 112 -1.71 5.85 0.28
N HIS A 113 -1.41 5.32 -0.91
CA HIS A 113 -1.44 3.88 -1.16
C HIS A 113 -0.16 3.15 -0.75
N ASP A 114 0.85 3.80 -0.15
CA ASP A 114 2.06 3.11 0.31
C ASP A 114 1.84 2.47 1.70
N PRO A 115 1.83 1.13 1.82
CA PRO A 115 1.63 0.42 3.10
C PRO A 115 2.64 0.75 4.20
N ARG A 116 3.78 1.37 3.87
CA ARG A 116 4.85 1.68 4.82
C ARG A 116 4.67 3.04 5.50
N LEU A 117 3.80 3.88 4.94
CA LEU A 117 3.55 5.24 5.44
C LEU A 117 2.40 5.30 6.45
N TRP A 118 1.80 4.14 6.74
CA TRP A 118 0.70 3.98 7.68
C TRP A 118 1.08 3.06 8.83
N ARG A 119 0.56 3.38 10.01
CA ARG A 119 0.68 2.55 11.21
C ARG A 119 -0.71 2.27 11.78
N SER A 120 -1.05 0.99 11.94
CA SER A 120 -2.29 0.58 12.59
C SER A 120 -2.21 0.77 14.11
N GLY A 121 -3.28 1.28 14.72
CA GLY A 121 -3.49 1.19 16.16
C GLY A 121 -3.66 -0.28 16.59
N GLY A 122 -2.96 -0.73 17.64
CA GLY A 122 -3.11 -2.09 18.17
C GLY A 122 -2.16 -3.15 17.59
N ALA A 123 -1.02 -2.77 17.01
CA ALA A 123 0.01 -3.71 16.60
C ALA A 123 0.50 -4.57 17.79
N ALA A 124 0.10 -5.84 17.82
CA ALA A 124 0.56 -6.81 18.81
C ALA A 124 1.75 -7.61 18.27
N ARG A 125 2.67 -8.02 19.15
CA ARG A 125 3.77 -8.91 18.75
C ARG A 125 3.19 -10.20 18.17
N GLY A 126 3.67 -10.59 16.99
CA GLY A 126 3.21 -11.79 16.30
C GLY A 126 1.97 -11.58 15.42
N LEU A 127 1.32 -10.41 15.45
CA LEU A 127 0.35 -10.02 14.43
C LEU A 127 0.99 -9.21 13.32
N PHE A 128 0.51 -9.41 12.11
CA PHE A 128 0.71 -8.51 10.98
C PHE A 128 -0.60 -8.33 10.20
N SER A 129 -0.59 -7.42 9.23
CA SER A 129 -1.67 -7.21 8.27
C SER A 129 -1.13 -7.43 6.87
N VAL A 130 -1.93 -8.02 5.98
CA VAL A 130 -1.59 -8.11 4.55
C VAL A 130 -1.47 -6.72 3.94
N ASP A 131 -0.77 -6.60 2.81
CA ASP A 131 -0.40 -5.30 2.25
C ASP A 131 -1.59 -4.35 1.99
N ALA A 132 -2.70 -4.88 1.48
CA ALA A 132 -3.93 -4.10 1.23
C ALA A 132 -4.64 -3.63 2.50
N GLU A 133 -4.38 -4.27 3.64
CA GLU A 133 -4.95 -3.91 4.95
C GLU A 133 -4.00 -3.04 5.77
N ARG A 134 -2.79 -2.77 5.29
CA ARG A 134 -1.83 -1.88 5.96
C ARG A 134 -2.14 -0.41 5.70
N VAL A 135 -2.61 -0.07 4.50
CA VAL A 135 -3.21 1.24 4.20
C VAL A 135 -4.63 1.34 4.82
N PRO A 136 -5.25 2.53 4.88
CA PRO A 136 -6.58 2.67 5.46
C PRO A 136 -7.66 1.85 4.76
N CYS A 137 -8.48 1.15 5.53
CA CYS A 137 -9.66 0.41 5.08
C CYS A 137 -10.93 1.28 5.18
N ARG A 138 -12.02 0.80 4.58
CA ARG A 138 -13.32 1.49 4.51
C ARG A 138 -13.87 1.94 5.86
N HIS A 139 -13.64 1.17 6.92
CA HIS A 139 -14.19 1.40 8.25
C HIS A 139 -13.16 1.98 9.24
N ASP A 140 -11.97 2.38 8.76
CA ASP A 140 -10.90 2.90 9.60
C ASP A 140 -11.05 4.41 9.85
N ASP A 141 -10.59 4.82 11.03
CA ASP A 141 -10.42 6.23 11.38
C ASP A 141 -8.99 6.67 11.05
N VAL A 142 -8.86 7.57 10.09
CA VAL A 142 -7.56 8.08 9.62
C VAL A 142 -7.13 9.24 10.49
N VAL A 143 -5.88 9.22 10.95
CA VAL A 143 -5.33 10.25 11.85
C VAL A 143 -4.04 10.81 11.27
N PHE A 144 -4.05 12.11 11.00
CA PHE A 144 -2.85 12.90 10.74
C PHE A 144 -2.44 13.61 12.03
N PRO A 145 -1.32 13.22 12.68
CA PRO A 145 -0.95 13.74 14.00
C PRO A 145 -0.84 15.28 14.03
N PRO A 146 -1.28 15.96 15.10
CA PRO A 146 -1.28 17.42 15.17
C PRO A 146 0.11 17.99 15.43
N ASP A 147 0.99 17.17 15.98
CA ASP A 147 2.37 17.46 16.34
C ASP A 147 3.31 17.30 15.12
N ALA A 148 2.76 17.34 13.91
CA ALA A 148 3.53 17.33 12.69
C ALA A 148 2.78 18.03 11.54
N SER A 149 3.54 18.71 10.70
CA SER A 149 3.07 19.04 9.36
C SER A 149 3.15 17.81 8.46
N PHE A 150 2.30 17.72 7.44
CA PHE A 150 2.28 16.58 6.54
C PHE A 150 1.90 16.97 5.13
N ARG A 151 2.23 16.08 4.19
CA ARG A 151 1.74 16.12 2.82
C ARG A 151 1.52 14.71 2.31
N VAL A 152 0.37 14.46 1.69
CA VAL A 152 -0.04 13.15 1.19
C VAL A 152 -0.63 13.28 -0.22
N GLY A 153 -0.19 12.39 -1.11
CA GLY A 153 -0.68 12.26 -2.47
C GLY A 153 -1.77 11.21 -2.56
N LEU A 154 -2.96 11.63 -2.98
CA LEU A 154 -4.04 10.78 -3.42
C LEU A 154 -3.73 10.34 -4.86
N GLY A 155 -3.29 9.10 -5.01
CA GLY A 155 -2.93 8.54 -6.30
C GLY A 155 -4.14 8.38 -7.23
N PRO A 156 -3.92 8.01 -8.50
CA PRO A 156 -5.01 7.64 -9.39
C PRO A 156 -5.80 6.46 -8.80
N GLY A 157 -7.06 6.29 -9.19
CA GLY A 157 -7.92 5.20 -8.71
C GLY A 157 -9.20 5.08 -9.52
N VAL A 158 -9.90 3.95 -9.34
CA VAL A 158 -11.17 3.65 -10.03
C VAL A 158 -12.35 4.44 -9.40
N GLY A 159 -12.17 4.94 -8.18
CA GLY A 159 -13.14 5.76 -7.45
C GLY A 159 -12.49 6.48 -6.26
N PRO A 160 -13.28 7.24 -5.47
CA PRO A 160 -12.77 7.90 -4.28
C PRO A 160 -12.30 6.87 -3.25
N VAL A 161 -11.17 7.14 -2.61
CA VAL A 161 -10.80 6.45 -1.37
C VAL A 161 -11.87 6.76 -0.34
N ARG A 162 -12.47 5.74 0.26
CA ARG A 162 -13.51 5.89 1.29
C ARG A 162 -13.02 5.33 2.61
N VAL A 163 -13.12 6.11 3.67
CA VAL A 163 -12.78 5.71 5.05
C VAL A 163 -13.91 6.11 5.99
N ARG A 164 -13.83 5.76 7.28
CA ARG A 164 -14.90 6.10 8.23
C ARG A 164 -14.86 7.59 8.60
N SER A 165 -13.68 8.05 8.99
CA SER A 165 -13.44 9.45 9.33
C SER A 165 -11.99 9.84 9.04
N VAL A 166 -11.76 11.14 8.92
CA VAL A 166 -10.42 11.72 8.79
C VAL A 166 -10.24 12.75 9.90
N TRP A 167 -9.19 12.62 10.70
CA TRP A 167 -8.79 13.61 11.67
C TRP A 167 -7.53 14.33 11.20
N ALA A 168 -7.63 15.65 11.01
CA ALA A 168 -6.53 16.50 10.59
C ALA A 168 -6.70 17.91 11.18
N LEU A 169 -5.59 18.55 11.59
CA LEU A 169 -5.59 19.92 12.11
C LEU A 169 -6.56 20.15 13.29
N GLY A 170 -6.70 19.16 14.17
CA GLY A 170 -7.59 19.25 15.33
C GLY A 170 -9.08 19.09 14.99
N GLN A 171 -9.43 18.81 13.74
CA GLN A 171 -10.81 18.62 13.28
C GLN A 171 -11.05 17.17 12.85
N THR A 172 -12.22 16.63 13.18
CA THR A 172 -12.69 15.32 12.70
C THR A 172 -13.72 15.50 11.60
N PHE A 173 -13.43 14.98 10.42
CA PHE A 173 -14.34 14.95 9.28
C PHE A 173 -15.06 13.60 9.23
N THR A 174 -16.38 13.62 9.36
CA THR A 174 -17.25 12.43 9.28
C THR A 174 -18.32 12.55 8.19
N ARG A 175 -18.40 13.71 7.53
CA ARG A 175 -19.32 14.00 6.42
C ARG A 175 -18.54 14.45 5.19
N ASP A 176 -18.95 13.94 4.03
CA ASP A 176 -18.28 14.21 2.74
C ASP A 176 -18.24 15.71 2.40
N GLU A 177 -19.32 16.44 2.71
CA GLU A 177 -19.44 17.89 2.47
C GLU A 177 -18.37 18.71 3.22
N ASP A 178 -18.15 18.40 4.51
CA ASP A 178 -17.18 19.11 5.35
C ASP A 178 -15.74 18.78 4.89
N LEU A 179 -15.48 17.51 4.57
CA LEU A 179 -14.18 17.08 4.09
C LEU A 179 -13.86 17.71 2.72
N ALA A 180 -14.82 17.72 1.79
CA ALA A 180 -14.64 18.31 0.47
C ALA A 180 -14.34 19.81 0.56
N ALA A 181 -15.06 20.54 1.42
CA ALA A 181 -14.79 21.96 1.68
C ALA A 181 -13.38 22.18 2.25
N PHE A 182 -12.94 21.33 3.18
CA PHE A 182 -11.58 21.40 3.72
C PHE A 182 -10.52 21.09 2.66
N LEU A 183 -10.67 20.02 1.87
CA LEU A 183 -9.72 19.63 0.83
C LEU A 183 -9.56 20.71 -0.25
N ALA A 184 -10.63 21.43 -0.57
CA ALA A 184 -10.60 22.55 -1.52
C ALA A 184 -9.98 23.84 -0.95
N SER A 185 -9.91 23.98 0.38
CA SER A 185 -9.32 25.15 1.04
C SER A 185 -7.80 25.24 0.82
N PRO A 186 -7.18 26.43 0.99
CA PRO A 186 -5.73 26.57 0.94
C PRO A 186 -4.99 25.63 1.92
N ALA A 187 -5.52 25.48 3.14
CA ALA A 187 -4.95 24.60 4.16
C ALA A 187 -4.99 23.12 3.73
N GLY A 188 -6.07 22.69 3.09
CA GLY A 188 -6.24 21.37 2.51
C GLY A 188 -5.26 21.12 1.36
N ARG A 189 -5.16 22.03 0.40
CA ARG A 189 -4.28 21.92 -0.79
C ARG A 189 -2.78 21.88 -0.46
N LEU A 190 -2.36 22.48 0.65
CA LEU A 190 -0.97 22.36 1.14
C LEU A 190 -0.65 20.94 1.63
N ARG A 191 -1.65 20.16 2.03
CA ARG A 191 -1.52 18.86 2.71
C ARG A 191 -1.97 17.68 1.87
N PHE A 192 -2.97 17.86 1.01
CA PHE A 192 -3.54 16.85 0.14
C PHE A 192 -3.37 17.28 -1.32
N HIS A 193 -2.90 16.36 -2.16
CA HIS A 193 -2.70 16.61 -3.59
C HIS A 193 -2.92 15.34 -4.41
N GLY A 194 -2.80 15.45 -5.73
CA GLY A 194 -2.94 14.33 -6.65
C GLY A 194 -4.35 14.21 -7.26
N PRO A 195 -4.51 13.34 -8.27
CA PRO A 195 -5.76 13.22 -9.03
C PRO A 195 -6.84 12.39 -8.31
N GLY A 196 -6.50 11.68 -7.22
CA GLY A 196 -7.45 10.87 -6.48
C GLY A 196 -8.42 11.70 -5.64
N ALA A 197 -9.59 11.12 -5.35
CA ALA A 197 -10.58 11.69 -4.45
C ALA A 197 -10.58 10.98 -3.09
N LEU A 198 -10.95 11.69 -2.03
CA LEU A 198 -11.10 11.16 -0.67
C LEU A 198 -12.50 11.47 -0.16
N SER A 199 -13.14 10.47 0.44
CA SER A 199 -14.49 10.52 0.98
C SER A 199 -14.55 9.83 2.35
N VAL A 200 -15.55 10.21 3.15
CA VAL A 200 -15.83 9.67 4.48
C VAL A 200 -17.24 9.12 4.56
N GLY A 201 -17.44 8.07 5.36
CA GLY A 201 -18.75 7.51 5.65
C GLY A 201 -18.83 7.02 7.08
N ALA A 202 -19.77 7.57 7.87
CA ALA A 202 -19.85 7.33 9.31
C ALA A 202 -20.15 5.87 9.74
N GLU A 203 -20.36 4.95 8.80
CA GLU A 203 -20.67 3.54 9.06
C GLU A 203 -19.45 2.78 9.62
N ALA A 204 -19.51 2.47 10.91
CA ALA A 204 -18.58 1.53 11.53
C ALA A 204 -18.88 0.08 11.11
N CYS A 205 -17.88 -0.79 11.18
CA CYS A 205 -18.11 -2.23 11.05
C CYS A 205 -18.90 -2.75 12.27
N ALA A 206 -20.14 -3.17 12.04
CA ALA A 206 -21.02 -3.71 13.09
C ALA A 206 -21.10 -5.25 13.09
N ASP A 207 -20.51 -5.91 12.08
CA ASP A 207 -20.50 -7.36 11.94
C ASP A 207 -19.42 -7.99 12.85
N PRO A 208 -19.78 -8.84 13.84
CA PRO A 208 -18.81 -9.50 14.72
C PRO A 208 -17.82 -10.42 13.97
N SER A 209 -18.21 -10.94 12.81
CA SER A 209 -17.32 -11.74 11.96
C SER A 209 -16.29 -10.89 11.22
N GLY A 210 -16.38 -9.56 11.31
CA GLY A 210 -15.53 -8.58 10.67
C GLY A 210 -16.13 -8.04 9.38
N CYS A 211 -15.43 -7.05 8.81
CA CYS A 211 -15.76 -6.46 7.52
C CYS A 211 -14.56 -6.57 6.59
N VAL A 212 -14.81 -6.71 5.29
CA VAL A 212 -13.75 -6.65 4.28
C VAL A 212 -13.13 -5.25 4.26
N CYS A 213 -11.83 -5.16 4.02
CA CYS A 213 -11.12 -3.88 4.05
C CYS A 213 -11.62 -2.89 2.97
N GLY A 214 -12.05 -3.39 1.81
CA GLY A 214 -12.55 -2.56 0.70
C GLY A 214 -11.47 -2.06 -0.26
N ASN A 215 -10.24 -2.57 -0.15
CA ASN A 215 -9.09 -2.12 -0.97
C ASN A 215 -8.79 -3.03 -2.18
N ALA A 216 -9.68 -3.96 -2.54
CA ALA A 216 -9.43 -4.93 -3.61
C ALA A 216 -9.20 -4.24 -4.97
N GLU A 217 -10.03 -3.26 -5.33
CA GLU A 217 -9.93 -2.54 -6.61
C GLU A 217 -8.68 -1.66 -6.70
N VAL A 218 -8.18 -1.16 -5.57
CA VAL A 218 -6.98 -0.31 -5.50
C VAL A 218 -5.71 -1.10 -5.18
N GLN A 219 -5.79 -2.42 -5.02
CA GLN A 219 -4.64 -3.27 -4.67
C GLN A 219 -3.46 -3.12 -5.64
N PRO A 220 -3.64 -3.03 -6.98
CA PRO A 220 -2.47 -2.86 -7.85
C PRO A 220 -1.72 -1.54 -7.63
N TRP A 221 -2.39 -0.48 -7.16
CA TRP A 221 -1.82 0.82 -6.85
C TRP A 221 -1.07 0.78 -5.52
N ILE A 222 -1.63 0.04 -4.56
CA ILE A 222 -0.98 -0.29 -3.29
C ILE A 222 0.33 -1.04 -3.55
N CYS A 223 0.28 -2.09 -4.38
CA CYS A 223 1.46 -2.87 -4.72
C CYS A 223 2.49 -2.07 -5.53
N ALA A 224 2.05 -1.24 -6.47
CA ALA A 224 2.95 -0.35 -7.21
C ALA A 224 3.67 0.64 -6.27
N ALA A 225 2.98 1.20 -5.29
CA ALA A 225 3.58 2.08 -4.29
C ALA A 225 4.58 1.34 -3.38
N LEU A 226 4.20 0.16 -2.89
CA LEU A 226 5.05 -0.67 -2.03
C LEU A 226 6.34 -1.12 -2.76
N LEU A 227 6.23 -1.52 -4.03
CA LEU A 227 7.33 -2.10 -4.81
C LEU A 227 8.16 -1.07 -5.56
N ARG A 228 7.80 0.22 -5.53
CA ARG A 228 8.56 1.29 -6.19
C ARG A 228 10.07 1.26 -5.87
N PRO A 229 10.52 1.10 -4.61
CA PRO A 229 11.96 1.03 -4.29
C PRO A 229 12.65 -0.23 -4.81
N LEU A 230 11.87 -1.27 -5.15
CA LEU A 230 12.35 -2.55 -5.69
C LEU A 230 12.22 -2.61 -7.23
N GLY A 231 12.01 -1.47 -7.89
CA GLY A 231 11.82 -1.41 -9.34
C GLY A 231 10.49 -2.04 -9.81
N GLY A 232 9.48 -2.09 -8.94
CA GLY A 232 8.15 -2.61 -9.27
C GLY A 232 8.05 -4.13 -9.33
N ARG A 233 9.05 -4.86 -8.83
CA ARG A 233 9.07 -6.33 -8.85
C ARG A 233 9.10 -6.91 -7.44
N CYS A 234 8.36 -8.00 -7.26
CA CYS A 234 8.43 -8.76 -6.02
C CYS A 234 9.75 -9.51 -5.92
N PRO A 235 10.39 -9.54 -4.74
CA PRO A 235 11.50 -10.45 -4.49
C PRO A 235 10.98 -11.90 -4.56
N PRO A 236 11.81 -12.86 -5.03
CA PRO A 236 11.40 -14.26 -5.06
C PRO A 236 11.20 -14.79 -3.63
N ALA A 237 10.15 -15.57 -3.43
CA ALA A 237 9.93 -16.28 -2.18
C ALA A 237 10.95 -17.42 -2.03
N ALA A 238 11.46 -17.62 -0.81
CA ALA A 238 12.49 -18.62 -0.51
C ALA A 238 11.92 -20.04 -0.31
N CYS A 239 10.82 -20.39 -0.97
CA CYS A 239 10.14 -21.68 -0.89
C CYS A 239 9.52 -22.07 -2.24
N ARG A 240 9.35 -23.38 -2.45
CA ARG A 240 8.54 -23.89 -3.56
C ARG A 240 7.07 -23.63 -3.30
N ASP A 241 6.26 -23.57 -4.36
CA ASP A 241 4.80 -23.43 -4.28
C ASP A 241 4.37 -22.30 -3.33
N ALA A 242 5.06 -21.15 -3.44
CA ALA A 242 4.83 -20.00 -2.59
C ALA A 242 3.39 -19.49 -2.70
N LEU A 243 2.89 -18.92 -1.61
CA LEU A 243 1.48 -18.55 -1.47
C LEU A 243 1.31 -17.04 -1.63
N ARG A 244 0.21 -16.62 -2.25
CA ARG A 244 -0.24 -15.23 -2.27
C ARG A 244 -1.63 -15.13 -1.63
N PRO A 245 -1.70 -14.74 -0.35
CA PRO A 245 -2.98 -14.49 0.31
C PRO A 245 -3.73 -13.32 -0.32
N GLU A 246 -5.04 -13.27 -0.09
CA GLU A 246 -5.86 -12.10 -0.43
C GLU A 246 -5.30 -10.83 0.20
N GLY A 247 -5.21 -9.77 -0.59
CA GLY A 247 -4.63 -8.49 -0.18
C GLY A 247 -3.10 -8.44 -0.09
N GLN A 248 -2.37 -9.52 -0.38
CA GLN A 248 -0.90 -9.53 -0.35
C GLN A 248 -0.30 -9.21 -1.73
N CYS A 249 0.78 -8.41 -1.79
CA CYS A 249 1.39 -8.02 -3.06
C CYS A 249 2.37 -9.07 -3.62
N CYS A 250 3.18 -9.67 -2.75
CA CYS A 250 4.20 -10.64 -3.12
C CYS A 250 3.95 -12.01 -2.51
N ASP A 251 4.54 -13.02 -3.12
CA ASP A 251 4.46 -14.38 -2.61
C ASP A 251 5.21 -14.51 -1.28
N LEU A 252 4.70 -15.36 -0.40
CA LEU A 252 5.27 -15.65 0.90
C LEU A 252 5.33 -17.16 1.17
N CYS A 253 6.16 -17.52 2.15
CA CYS A 253 6.33 -18.88 2.64
C CYS A 253 5.58 -19.06 3.96
N GLY A 254 4.81 -20.14 4.06
CA GLY A 254 4.02 -20.47 5.24
C GLY A 254 2.74 -21.22 4.90
N ALA A 255 1.63 -20.82 5.51
CA ALA A 255 0.33 -21.46 5.31
C ALA A 255 -0.82 -20.44 5.32
N ILE A 256 -1.91 -20.78 4.64
CA ILE A 256 -3.18 -20.05 4.67
C ILE A 256 -4.25 -21.01 5.15
N VAL A 257 -4.99 -20.63 6.20
CA VAL A 257 -6.20 -21.33 6.64
C VAL A 257 -7.41 -20.47 6.29
N SER A 258 -8.30 -21.00 5.46
CA SER A 258 -9.57 -20.38 5.09
C SER A 258 -10.69 -20.97 5.93
N LEU A 259 -11.43 -20.13 6.65
CA LEU A 259 -12.56 -20.56 7.48
C LEU A 259 -13.89 -20.07 6.88
N THR A 260 -14.83 -21.00 6.73
CA THR A 260 -16.23 -20.66 6.50
C THR A 260 -16.84 -20.32 7.85
N HIS A 261 -17.24 -19.06 8.05
CA HIS A 261 -17.77 -18.57 9.31
C HIS A 261 -19.31 -18.72 9.36
N GLY A 262 -19.83 -19.02 10.54
CA GLY A 262 -21.24 -19.00 10.86
C GLY A 262 -21.67 -17.68 11.49
N PRO A 263 -22.97 -17.50 11.78
CA PRO A 263 -23.52 -16.25 12.30
C PRO A 263 -23.05 -15.90 13.72
N THR A 264 -22.48 -16.86 14.44
CA THR A 264 -21.96 -16.69 15.81
C THR A 264 -20.45 -16.45 15.87
N PHE A 265 -19.77 -16.43 14.73
CA PHE A 265 -18.32 -16.20 14.67
C PHE A 265 -17.97 -14.78 15.11
N ASP A 266 -16.94 -14.67 15.95
CA ASP A 266 -16.38 -13.40 16.42
C ASP A 266 -14.89 -13.36 16.07
N ILE A 267 -14.52 -12.48 15.13
CA ILE A 267 -13.16 -12.41 14.60
C ILE A 267 -12.15 -11.92 15.64
N GLU A 268 -12.54 -11.01 16.54
CA GLU A 268 -11.66 -10.48 17.57
C GLU A 268 -11.41 -11.51 18.67
N ARG A 269 -12.46 -12.24 19.05
CA ARG A 269 -12.35 -13.37 19.97
C ARG A 269 -11.48 -14.47 19.39
N TYR A 270 -11.66 -14.81 18.12
CA TYR A 270 -10.86 -15.82 17.44
C TYR A 270 -9.39 -15.38 17.31
N ARG A 271 -9.13 -14.15 16.88
CA ARG A 271 -7.77 -13.56 16.82
C ARG A 271 -7.08 -13.60 18.20
N THR A 272 -7.81 -13.26 19.25
CA THR A 272 -7.29 -13.32 20.63
C THR A 272 -6.99 -14.75 21.07
N ARG A 273 -7.84 -15.73 20.72
CA ARG A 273 -7.60 -17.16 20.97
C ARG A 273 -6.32 -17.62 20.30
N LEU A 274 -6.12 -17.28 19.03
CA LEU A 274 -4.91 -17.65 18.29
C LEU A 274 -3.66 -17.00 18.91
N LEU A 275 -3.73 -15.71 19.25
CA LEU A 275 -2.60 -14.97 19.82
C LEU A 275 -2.15 -15.49 21.17
N ARG A 276 -3.10 -15.85 22.04
CA ARG A 276 -2.80 -16.24 23.43
C ARG A 276 -2.63 -17.75 23.59
N GLY A 277 -3.39 -18.54 22.83
CA GLY A 277 -3.42 -19.99 22.95
C GLY A 277 -2.41 -20.70 22.08
N PHE A 278 -2.21 -20.25 20.84
CA PHE A 278 -1.42 -20.98 19.84
C PHE A 278 -0.06 -20.36 19.59
N LEU A 279 -0.01 -19.08 19.17
CA LEU A 279 1.20 -18.43 18.68
C LEU A 279 2.42 -18.52 19.64
N PRO A 280 2.28 -18.42 20.98
CA PRO A 280 3.42 -18.53 21.90
C PRO A 280 4.17 -19.87 21.83
N GLN A 281 3.51 -20.92 21.33
CA GLN A 281 4.09 -22.25 21.15
C GLN A 281 4.97 -22.36 19.88
N TYR A 282 4.91 -21.34 19.02
CA TYR A 282 5.59 -21.34 17.71
C TYR A 282 6.52 -20.14 17.57
N GLN A 283 7.81 -20.38 17.72
CA GLN A 283 8.84 -19.35 17.60
C GLN A 283 9.03 -18.93 16.13
N GLY A 284 9.15 -17.61 15.89
CA GLY A 284 9.44 -17.08 14.55
C GLY A 284 8.25 -17.08 13.59
N LEU A 285 7.02 -17.25 14.08
CA LEU A 285 5.81 -17.08 13.29
C LEU A 285 5.17 -15.71 13.52
N GLN A 286 4.58 -15.19 12.44
CA GLN A 286 3.62 -14.11 12.49
C GLN A 286 2.31 -14.56 11.86
N MET A 287 1.20 -13.96 12.27
CA MET A 287 -0.10 -14.25 11.69
C MET A 287 -0.92 -13.00 11.36
N ALA A 288 -1.72 -13.09 10.32
CA ALA A 288 -2.75 -12.13 9.96
C ALA A 288 -4.11 -12.83 9.97
N VAL A 289 -5.15 -12.16 10.47
CA VAL A 289 -6.52 -12.69 10.55
C VAL A 289 -7.48 -11.62 10.05
N SER A 290 -8.10 -11.87 8.91
CA SER A 290 -9.01 -10.92 8.27
C SER A 290 -10.17 -11.61 7.53
N LYS A 291 -11.26 -10.87 7.35
CA LYS A 291 -12.38 -11.27 6.50
C LYS A 291 -12.09 -10.80 5.08
N VAL A 292 -12.12 -11.71 4.12
CA VAL A 292 -11.77 -11.46 2.72
C VAL A 292 -12.89 -11.95 1.78
N PRO A 293 -13.02 -11.38 0.57
CA PRO A 293 -13.91 -11.92 -0.44
C PRO A 293 -13.50 -13.35 -0.82
N ARG A 294 -14.47 -14.24 -1.04
CA ARG A 294 -14.19 -15.60 -1.48
C ARG A 294 -13.94 -15.63 -2.98
N GLN A 295 -12.78 -16.15 -3.41
CA GLN A 295 -12.53 -16.36 -4.84
C GLN A 295 -13.50 -17.43 -5.39
N ASN A 296 -14.23 -17.09 -6.47
CA ASN A 296 -15.18 -17.93 -7.23
C ASN A 296 -16.64 -17.99 -6.75
N ALA A 297 -17.10 -17.11 -5.86
CA ALA A 297 -18.54 -16.94 -5.62
C ALA A 297 -19.13 -16.00 -6.68
N GLY A 298 -20.05 -16.51 -7.51
CA GLY A 298 -20.80 -15.68 -8.45
C GLY A 298 -21.79 -14.77 -7.73
N ALA A 299 -21.93 -13.53 -8.23
CA ALA A 299 -22.96 -12.50 -8.00
C ALA A 299 -23.42 -12.12 -6.57
N GLU A 300 -23.10 -12.89 -5.53
CA GLU A 300 -23.28 -12.52 -4.12
C GLU A 300 -21.92 -12.61 -3.43
N ALA A 301 -21.55 -11.56 -2.69
CA ALA A 301 -20.25 -11.42 -2.05
C ALA A 301 -20.11 -12.40 -0.86
N ASP A 302 -19.90 -13.68 -1.17
CA ASP A 302 -19.50 -14.67 -0.19
C ASP A 302 -18.12 -14.27 0.37
N THR A 303 -17.96 -14.41 1.69
CA THR A 303 -16.75 -13.97 2.39
C THR A 303 -16.25 -15.11 3.26
N GLU A 304 -14.94 -15.18 3.42
CA GLU A 304 -14.30 -16.15 4.30
C GLU A 304 -13.33 -15.45 5.25
N ILE A 305 -12.97 -16.15 6.33
CA ILE A 305 -11.93 -15.67 7.24
C ILE A 305 -10.62 -16.28 6.80
N GLN A 306 -9.69 -15.44 6.39
CA GLN A 306 -8.34 -15.82 6.01
C GLN A 306 -7.42 -15.67 7.22
N VAL A 307 -6.76 -16.76 7.59
CA VAL A 307 -5.66 -16.77 8.57
C VAL A 307 -4.36 -17.04 7.82
N VAL A 308 -3.50 -16.03 7.70
CA VAL A 308 -2.18 -16.17 7.07
C VAL A 308 -1.16 -16.44 8.17
N LEU A 309 -0.36 -17.50 8.01
CA LEU A 309 0.72 -17.87 8.90
C LEU A 309 2.03 -17.72 8.12
N ALA A 310 2.83 -16.71 8.47
CA ALA A 310 4.07 -16.40 7.78
C ALA A 310 5.29 -16.77 8.64
N GLU A 311 6.26 -17.43 8.02
CA GLU A 311 7.54 -17.72 8.65
C GLU A 311 8.50 -16.53 8.49
N THR A 312 9.02 -16.04 9.61
CA THR A 312 9.93 -14.87 9.62
C THR A 312 11.41 -15.23 9.49
N ARG A 313 11.75 -16.53 9.52
CA ARG A 313 13.13 -17.01 9.35
C ARG A 313 13.23 -17.98 8.18
N PRO A 314 14.32 -17.92 7.37
CA PRO A 314 14.55 -18.83 6.26
C PRO A 314 14.67 -20.30 6.68
N ASP A 315 15.21 -20.57 7.87
CA ASP A 315 15.39 -21.93 8.42
C ASP A 315 14.13 -22.46 9.13
N GLY A 316 12.95 -21.93 8.76
CA GLY A 316 11.69 -22.29 9.36
C GLY A 316 11.45 -23.80 9.28
N THR A 317 11.20 -24.44 10.43
CA THR A 317 11.03 -25.90 10.53
C THR A 317 9.65 -26.37 10.02
N GLY A 318 8.96 -25.62 9.15
CA GLY A 318 7.56 -25.87 8.79
C GLY A 318 6.60 -25.59 9.96
N GLY A 319 6.91 -24.56 10.75
CA GLY A 319 6.11 -24.15 11.90
C GLY A 319 4.72 -23.65 11.47
N ALA A 320 4.63 -22.95 10.34
CA ALA A 320 3.37 -22.46 9.81
C ALA A 320 2.41 -23.61 9.47
N GLY A 321 2.90 -24.65 8.79
CA GLY A 321 2.12 -25.85 8.47
C GLY A 321 1.68 -26.63 9.71
N ARG A 322 2.56 -26.79 10.71
CA ARG A 322 2.17 -27.42 12.00
C ARG A 322 1.07 -26.64 12.70
N LEU A 323 1.20 -25.32 12.78
CA LEU A 323 0.16 -24.48 13.37
C LEU A 323 -1.14 -24.57 12.58
N ALA A 324 -1.10 -24.47 11.25
CA ALA A 324 -2.28 -24.63 10.40
C ALA A 324 -3.04 -25.96 10.66
N ARG A 325 -2.32 -27.08 10.76
CA ARG A 325 -2.92 -28.39 11.12
C ARG A 325 -3.50 -28.41 12.53
N ALA A 326 -2.84 -27.76 13.49
CA ALA A 326 -3.40 -27.60 14.83
C ALA A 326 -4.68 -26.74 14.83
N LEU A 327 -4.78 -25.73 13.96
CA LEU A 327 -6.01 -24.94 13.79
C LEU A 327 -7.14 -25.76 13.18
N LEU A 328 -6.84 -26.62 12.20
CA LEU A 328 -7.85 -27.55 11.65
C LEU A 328 -8.37 -28.52 12.71
N ALA A 329 -7.47 -29.06 13.55
CA ALA A 329 -7.86 -29.91 14.67
C ALA A 329 -8.73 -29.14 15.70
N ASP A 330 -8.37 -27.90 16.01
CA ASP A 330 -9.15 -27.03 16.90
C ASP A 330 -10.55 -26.75 16.35
N VAL A 331 -10.68 -26.53 15.04
CA VAL A 331 -11.98 -26.34 14.38
C VAL A 331 -12.78 -27.64 14.36
N ALA A 332 -12.14 -28.80 14.16
CA ALA A 332 -12.85 -30.09 14.20
C ALA A 332 -13.42 -30.41 15.60
N GLU A 333 -12.72 -30.00 16.67
CA GLU A 333 -13.13 -30.26 18.05
C GLU A 333 -14.07 -29.17 18.60
N HIS A 334 -13.79 -27.90 18.32
CA HIS A 334 -14.45 -26.74 18.94
C HIS A 334 -15.20 -25.84 17.94
N GLY A 335 -15.28 -26.21 16.67
CA GLY A 335 -15.82 -25.37 15.58
C GLY A 335 -17.22 -24.83 15.84
N GLU A 336 -18.13 -25.66 16.35
CA GLU A 336 -19.50 -25.25 16.70
C GLU A 336 -19.51 -24.13 17.74
N GLY A 337 -18.73 -24.28 18.81
CA GLY A 337 -18.61 -23.28 19.88
C GLY A 337 -17.86 -22.01 19.46
N LEU A 338 -17.09 -22.08 18.37
CA LEU A 338 -16.38 -20.95 17.77
C LEU A 338 -17.18 -20.28 16.65
N GLY A 339 -18.29 -20.86 16.21
CA GLY A 339 -19.04 -20.40 15.04
C GLY A 339 -18.31 -20.64 13.73
N VAL A 340 -17.45 -21.67 13.63
CA VAL A 340 -16.74 -22.04 12.40
C VAL A 340 -17.42 -23.27 11.78
N LEU A 341 -17.90 -23.13 10.54
CA LEU A 341 -18.64 -24.17 9.82
C LEU A 341 -17.71 -25.17 9.13
N SER A 342 -16.61 -24.69 8.56
CA SER A 342 -15.58 -25.52 7.93
C SER A 342 -14.26 -24.77 7.83
N ALA A 343 -13.16 -25.50 7.67
CA ALA A 343 -11.83 -24.94 7.49
C ALA A 343 -11.04 -25.71 6.42
N ALA A 344 -10.28 -24.99 5.62
CA ALA A 344 -9.39 -25.53 4.60
C ALA A 344 -7.98 -24.94 4.77
N VAL A 345 -6.95 -25.69 4.35
CA VAL A 345 -5.54 -25.25 4.45
C VAL A 345 -4.84 -25.32 3.09
N ARG A 346 -3.97 -24.35 2.86
CA ARG A 346 -2.94 -24.36 1.80
C ARG A 346 -1.59 -24.10 2.45
N GLU A 347 -0.58 -24.93 2.15
CA GLU A 347 0.79 -24.80 2.66
C GLU A 347 1.76 -24.55 1.50
N SER A 348 2.79 -23.73 1.70
CA SER A 348 3.90 -23.62 0.76
C SER A 348 4.79 -24.87 0.82
N GLY A 349 5.52 -25.12 -0.25
CA GLY A 349 6.49 -26.21 -0.34
C GLY A 349 7.80 -25.97 0.43
N ALA A 350 8.76 -26.88 0.24
CA ALA A 350 10.04 -26.84 0.92
C ALA A 350 10.86 -25.58 0.58
N PRO A 351 11.75 -25.12 1.48
CA PRO A 351 12.66 -24.00 1.22
C PRO A 351 13.51 -24.22 -0.04
N VAL A 352 13.76 -23.16 -0.78
CA VAL A 352 14.72 -23.19 -1.90
C VAL A 352 16.10 -23.01 -1.29
N GLY A 353 16.91 -24.08 -1.27
CA GLY A 353 18.29 -24.00 -0.79
C GLY A 353 19.15 -23.14 -1.71
N ASP A 354 20.01 -22.30 -1.12
CA ASP A 354 21.08 -21.64 -1.86
C ASP A 354 21.99 -22.73 -2.44
N GLY A 355 22.13 -22.72 -3.76
CA GLY A 355 22.97 -23.66 -4.48
C GLY A 355 24.44 -23.51 -4.06
N SER A 356 24.87 -24.30 -3.07
CA SER A 356 26.25 -24.77 -2.99
C SER A 356 26.30 -26.15 -3.61
N ALA A 357 26.81 -26.20 -4.84
CA ALA A 357 27.31 -27.41 -5.45
C ALA A 357 28.46 -27.95 -4.60
N ALA A 358 28.16 -28.88 -3.70
CA ALA A 358 29.10 -29.91 -3.31
C ALA A 358 28.69 -31.15 -4.10
N GLY A 359 29.34 -31.32 -5.26
CA GLY A 359 29.34 -32.60 -5.94
C GLY A 359 29.83 -33.67 -4.97
N LEU A 360 28.96 -34.61 -4.66
CA LEU A 360 29.33 -35.96 -4.27
C LEU A 360 28.32 -36.86 -4.96
N GLU A 361 28.78 -37.43 -6.07
CA GLU A 361 28.30 -38.72 -6.54
C GLU A 361 28.15 -39.65 -5.33
N GLY A 362 26.91 -40.03 -5.08
CA GLY A 362 26.56 -40.98 -4.04
C GLY A 362 25.26 -41.62 -4.46
N SER A 363 25.37 -42.60 -5.36
CA SER A 363 24.26 -43.45 -5.77
C SER A 363 23.51 -43.96 -4.54
N GLY A 364 22.25 -43.55 -4.40
CA GLY A 364 21.38 -43.92 -3.30
C GLY A 364 19.96 -44.11 -3.80
N MET A 365 19.78 -45.02 -4.74
CA MET A 365 18.49 -45.44 -5.26
C MET A 365 17.65 -46.04 -4.10
N ARG A 366 16.67 -45.29 -3.60
CA ARG A 366 15.50 -45.84 -2.89
C ARG A 366 14.25 -45.41 -3.64
N ALA A 367 14.05 -46.04 -4.79
CA ALA A 367 12.80 -45.99 -5.51
C ALA A 367 11.75 -46.80 -4.75
N GLY A 368 10.61 -46.17 -4.46
CA GLY A 368 9.42 -46.83 -3.96
C GLY A 368 8.95 -47.89 -4.96
N LEU A 369 8.81 -49.12 -4.47
CA LEU A 369 8.15 -50.23 -5.14
C LEU A 369 6.64 -49.98 -5.20
N ALA A 370 6.14 -49.44 -6.32
CA ALA A 370 4.78 -49.65 -6.83
C ALA A 370 4.63 -48.98 -8.20
N GLY A 371 4.74 -49.73 -9.30
CA GLY A 371 4.47 -49.18 -10.64
C GLY A 371 5.11 -49.90 -11.84
N GLY A 372 5.86 -50.99 -11.64
CA GLY A 372 6.61 -51.64 -12.73
C GLY A 372 5.81 -52.53 -13.68
N VAL A 373 4.59 -52.95 -13.32
CA VAL A 373 3.86 -53.96 -14.11
C VAL A 373 3.10 -53.34 -15.29
N ALA A 374 2.63 -52.09 -15.17
CA ALA A 374 1.86 -51.44 -16.23
C ALA A 374 2.73 -50.96 -17.42
N ALA A 375 3.94 -50.46 -17.14
CA ALA A 375 4.84 -49.97 -18.19
C ALA A 375 5.43 -51.11 -19.04
N GLY A 376 5.75 -52.25 -18.42
CA GLY A 376 6.25 -53.43 -19.12
C GLY A 376 5.21 -54.03 -20.09
N LEU A 377 3.95 -54.10 -19.64
CA LEU A 377 2.83 -54.56 -20.47
C LEU A 377 2.57 -53.62 -21.66
N LEU A 378 2.66 -52.30 -21.46
CA LEU A 378 2.47 -51.32 -22.52
C LEU A 378 3.57 -51.39 -23.58
N LEU A 379 4.83 -51.56 -23.17
CA LEU A 379 5.96 -51.71 -24.09
C LEU A 379 5.88 -53.02 -24.89
N LEU A 380 5.43 -54.12 -24.25
CA LEU A 380 5.23 -55.39 -24.93
C LEU A 380 4.10 -55.30 -25.98
N LEU A 381 3.00 -54.61 -25.65
CA LEU A 381 1.89 -54.36 -26.58
C LEU A 381 2.31 -53.50 -27.77
N LEU A 382 3.11 -52.46 -27.55
CA LEU A 382 3.65 -51.61 -28.61
C LEU A 382 4.62 -52.38 -29.52
N ALA A 383 5.46 -53.25 -28.96
CA ALA A 383 6.34 -54.11 -29.74
C ALA A 383 5.57 -55.12 -30.60
N LEU A 384 4.50 -55.71 -30.06
CA LEU A 384 3.64 -56.63 -30.81
C LEU A 384 2.85 -55.91 -31.91
N LEU A 385 2.38 -54.69 -31.67
CA LEU A 385 1.72 -53.85 -32.68
C LEU A 385 2.68 -53.41 -33.79
N ALA A 386 3.91 -53.03 -33.45
CA ALA A 386 4.95 -52.70 -34.43
C ALA A 386 5.34 -53.92 -35.28
N GLY A 387 5.47 -55.10 -34.66
CA GLY A 387 5.71 -56.36 -35.38
C GLY A 387 4.56 -56.72 -36.33
N ALA A 388 3.31 -56.50 -35.93
CA ALA A 388 2.14 -56.74 -36.78
C ALA A 388 2.02 -55.75 -37.95
N LEU A 389 2.46 -54.50 -37.80
CA LEU A 389 2.52 -53.53 -38.89
C LEU A 389 3.63 -53.85 -39.90
N LEU A 390 4.77 -54.36 -39.45
CA LEU A 390 5.88 -54.76 -40.33
C LEU A 390 5.58 -56.03 -41.13
N LEU A 391 4.65 -56.87 -40.66
CA LEU A 391 4.17 -58.06 -41.38
C LEU A 391 3.05 -57.75 -42.39
N ARG A 392 2.50 -56.54 -42.38
CA ARG A 392 1.55 -56.07 -43.40
C ARG A 392 2.32 -55.24 -44.43
N GLY A 393 2.81 -55.93 -45.46
CA GLY A 393 3.49 -55.32 -46.61
C GLY A 393 2.73 -54.12 -47.20
N PRO A 394 3.44 -53.19 -47.85
CA PRO A 394 2.91 -51.87 -48.18
C PRO A 394 1.80 -51.99 -49.23
N ARG A 395 0.55 -51.70 -48.82
CA ARG A 395 -0.49 -51.30 -49.78
C ARG A 395 -0.28 -49.84 -50.11
N SER A 396 0.20 -49.59 -51.33
CA SER A 396 0.33 -48.29 -51.95
C SER A 396 -0.98 -47.49 -51.85
N PHE A 397 -0.96 -46.38 -51.12
CA PHE A 397 -1.98 -45.34 -51.24
C PHE A 397 -1.34 -44.09 -51.82
N ARG A 398 -1.66 -43.85 -53.10
CA ARG A 398 -1.46 -42.58 -53.79
C ARG A 398 -2.30 -41.53 -53.07
N TRP A 399 -1.68 -40.44 -52.63
CA TRP A 399 -2.39 -39.26 -52.19
C TRP A 399 -2.14 -38.10 -53.16
N SER A 400 -3.26 -37.52 -53.59
CA SER A 400 -3.36 -36.47 -54.59
C SER A 400 -2.89 -35.14 -54.05
N ARG A 401 -2.16 -34.42 -54.88
CA ARG A 401 -1.78 -33.01 -54.76
C ARG A 401 -3.03 -32.16 -54.50
N ARG A 402 -2.96 -31.26 -53.51
CA ARG A 402 -3.89 -30.14 -53.33
C ARG A 402 -3.06 -28.85 -53.36
N ASP A 403 -3.63 -27.87 -54.05
CA ASP A 403 -2.97 -26.67 -54.55
C ASP A 403 -2.51 -25.68 -53.48
N GLU A 404 -1.41 -25.00 -53.81
CA GLU A 404 -0.90 -23.80 -53.16
C GLU A 404 -1.90 -22.64 -53.23
N VAL A 405 -2.12 -21.97 -52.10
CA VAL A 405 -2.75 -20.65 -52.04
C VAL A 405 -1.65 -19.60 -51.99
N ALA A 406 -1.68 -18.67 -52.94
CA ALA A 406 -0.75 -17.56 -53.08
C ALA A 406 -0.85 -16.55 -51.91
N PRO A 407 0.25 -15.84 -51.56
CA PRO A 407 0.25 -14.86 -50.48
C PRO A 407 -0.32 -13.50 -50.92
N ALA A 408 -1.05 -12.85 -50.00
CA ALA A 408 -1.53 -11.48 -50.13
C ALA A 408 -0.39 -10.45 -49.99
N PRO A 409 -0.51 -9.24 -50.58
CA PRO A 409 0.62 -8.33 -50.74
C PRO A 409 0.96 -7.52 -49.49
N PHE A 410 2.25 -7.23 -49.42
CA PHE A 410 2.99 -6.43 -48.45
C PHE A 410 2.48 -4.98 -48.38
N VAL A 411 2.13 -4.51 -47.18
CA VAL A 411 1.82 -3.10 -46.89
C VAL A 411 3.02 -2.50 -46.15
N ALA A 412 3.61 -1.46 -46.73
CA ALA A 412 4.72 -0.71 -46.12
C ALA A 412 4.24 0.14 -44.93
N PRO A 413 5.02 0.26 -43.84
CA PRO A 413 4.67 1.14 -42.74
C PRO A 413 4.98 2.60 -43.09
N LEU A 414 3.94 3.43 -43.09
CA LEU A 414 4.04 4.88 -43.22
C LEU A 414 4.68 5.48 -41.97
N GLY A 415 5.68 6.35 -42.21
CA GLY A 415 6.47 7.02 -41.19
C GLY A 415 5.70 8.08 -40.41
N PHE A 416 6.31 8.45 -39.28
CA PHE A 416 5.89 9.50 -38.37
C PHE A 416 5.80 10.87 -39.06
N SER A 417 4.69 11.58 -38.84
CA SER A 417 4.57 13.02 -39.09
C SER A 417 4.40 13.75 -37.76
N ASN A 418 5.37 14.63 -37.46
CA ASN A 418 5.40 15.54 -36.32
C ASN A 418 5.12 16.96 -36.84
N PRO A 419 3.98 17.60 -36.51
CA PRO A 419 3.72 18.98 -36.89
C PRO A 419 4.15 19.93 -35.77
N VAL A 420 5.28 20.61 -35.99
CA VAL A 420 5.74 21.78 -35.24
C VAL A 420 5.82 22.94 -36.24
N PHE A 421 5.07 24.01 -35.93
CA PHE A 421 4.91 25.32 -36.60
C PHE A 421 4.12 25.38 -37.92
N ASP A 422 2.98 26.05 -37.86
CA ASP A 422 2.68 27.12 -38.82
C ASP A 422 1.98 28.30 -38.13
N VAL A 423 2.44 29.49 -38.50
CA VAL A 423 2.06 30.82 -38.03
C VAL A 423 1.05 31.41 -39.01
N ALA A 424 -0.02 32.04 -38.51
CA ALA A 424 -0.54 33.36 -38.90
C ALA A 424 -2.04 33.52 -38.60
N GLY A 425 -2.43 34.66 -38.01
CA GLY A 425 -3.81 35.14 -38.05
C GLY A 425 -4.24 36.00 -36.86
N SER A 426 -3.75 37.24 -36.78
CA SER A 426 -4.25 38.30 -35.88
C SER A 426 -5.69 38.73 -36.21
N VAL A 427 -6.57 38.86 -35.20
CA VAL A 427 -7.64 39.87 -35.11
C VAL A 427 -7.93 40.16 -33.62
N GLU A 428 -7.94 41.44 -33.24
CA GLU A 428 -8.23 42.01 -31.90
C GLU A 428 -9.75 42.20 -31.59
N PRO A 429 -10.14 42.52 -30.34
CA PRO A 429 -11.44 42.17 -29.74
C PRO A 429 -12.41 43.36 -29.60
N PRO A 430 -13.59 43.17 -28.94
CA PRO A 430 -14.32 44.26 -28.33
C PRO A 430 -14.52 44.13 -26.80
N SER A 431 -14.05 45.17 -26.11
CA SER A 431 -14.63 45.96 -24.99
C SER A 431 -15.54 45.33 -23.91
N ALA A 432 -15.15 45.59 -22.66
CA ALA A 432 -15.93 45.46 -21.42
C ALA A 432 -16.93 46.61 -21.18
N PRO A 433 -17.86 46.44 -20.22
CA PRO A 433 -18.23 47.55 -19.35
C PRO A 433 -18.24 47.21 -17.84
N GLN A 434 -17.61 48.14 -17.12
CA GLN A 434 -17.90 48.76 -15.83
C GLN A 434 -18.10 47.97 -14.51
N VAL A 435 -17.22 48.40 -13.59
CA VAL A 435 -17.13 48.32 -12.14
C VAL A 435 -18.37 48.90 -11.42
N GLU A 436 -18.82 48.22 -10.36
CA GLU A 436 -19.38 48.88 -9.18
C GLU A 436 -18.55 48.57 -7.93
N ASN A 437 -18.15 49.67 -7.27
CA ASN A 437 -17.40 49.75 -6.03
C ASN A 437 -18.28 49.41 -4.82
N SER A 438 -17.74 48.71 -3.83
CA SER A 438 -17.90 49.18 -2.44
C SER A 438 -16.78 48.70 -1.51
N SER A 439 -16.11 49.69 -0.90
CA SER A 439 -15.54 49.67 0.46
C SER A 439 -14.31 48.79 0.74
N VAL A 440 -13.12 49.28 0.37
CA VAL A 440 -11.83 48.87 0.98
C VAL A 440 -11.30 50.01 1.84
N SER A 441 -11.11 49.72 3.14
CA SER A 441 -10.30 50.50 4.07
C SER A 441 -8.86 50.55 3.56
N ARG A 442 -8.38 51.74 3.20
CA ARG A 442 -7.04 51.96 2.62
C ARG A 442 -6.06 52.38 3.70
N SER A 443 -5.11 51.50 4.01
CA SER A 443 -3.80 51.89 4.52
C SER A 443 -2.76 51.23 3.61
N TYR A 444 -2.32 51.97 2.60
CA TYR A 444 -1.20 51.58 1.74
C TYR A 444 0.05 52.35 2.18
N PHE A 445 1.13 51.60 2.39
CA PHE A 445 2.48 52.11 2.51
C PHE A 445 2.99 52.50 1.11
N VAL A 446 3.40 53.75 0.93
CA VAL A 446 4.03 54.25 -0.31
C VAL A 446 5.54 54.09 -0.15
N ASN A 447 6.14 53.29 -1.04
CA ASN A 447 7.59 53.10 -1.12
C ASN A 447 8.24 54.35 -1.74
N PRO A 448 9.15 55.05 -1.05
CA PRO A 448 9.70 56.34 -1.49
C PRO A 448 10.80 56.26 -2.56
N LEU A 449 11.01 55.12 -3.22
CA LEU A 449 12.14 54.95 -4.13
C LEU A 449 11.87 55.20 -5.61
N PHE A 450 10.63 55.46 -6.05
CA PHE A 450 10.34 55.75 -7.46
C PHE A 450 9.12 56.65 -7.64
N ALA A 451 9.32 57.97 -7.67
CA ALA A 451 8.44 58.93 -8.33
C ALA A 451 9.17 60.26 -8.54
N GLU A 452 9.84 60.41 -9.68
CA GLU A 452 9.93 61.62 -10.54
C GLU A 452 11.13 61.48 -11.50
N ALA A 453 10.84 61.34 -12.81
CA ALA A 453 11.43 62.14 -13.88
C ALA A 453 10.95 61.64 -15.26
N GLU A 454 10.41 62.59 -16.05
CA GLU A 454 10.20 62.59 -17.51
C GLU A 454 8.99 61.78 -18.04
N ALA A 455 8.00 62.35 -18.76
CA ALA A 455 7.71 63.70 -19.23
C ALA A 455 6.20 63.82 -19.51
#